data_AF-A0A5K7Z4A2-F1
#
_entry.id   AF-A0A5K7Z4A2-F1
#
_cell.length_a   1.000
_cell.length_b   1.000
_cell.length_c   1.000
_cell.angle_alpha   90.00
_cell.angle_beta   90.00
_cell.angle_gamma   90.00
#
_symmetry.space_group_name_H-M   'P 1'
#
loop_
_entity.id
_entity.type
_entity.pdbx_description
1 polymer ?
#
loop_
_entity_poly.entity_id
_entity_poly.type
_entity_poly.pdbx_seq_one_letter_code
_entity_poly.pdbx_strand_id
1 'polypeptide(L)'
;MATKPTDQCIVLPFQPANPNPFDGSGLALHFLIGNVLVLHDGLKEMWFGWRVGKIFPRQKMLQDYCRDASIQLDLVQVSLSQKVRFWIYGSYTEDTVSVNLFDAQSPEKTAQSTELPISVDDGLVRLRSQFIQWLDSSGLAMEQAQAQAALWPETVGRKGLDAVGRALERFYIYSSYGGDGSIDLAPFERAAAIAPDSFMAQDLYGWALYRNKDYIMAKIAFLKSLRVNPAGAGAMSGLMWCGVYAKDLEEAMFWSGRKADACRQDVAAAREAGRRRYEKANS
;
A
#
# COMPACT_ATOMS: atom_id res chain seq x y z
N MET A 1 -17.28 3.16 -23.25
CA MET A 1 -15.99 2.90 -22.57
C MET A 1 -15.93 3.85 -21.38
N ALA A 2 -15.80 3.36 -20.16
CA ALA A 2 -15.60 4.23 -19.00
C ALA A 2 -14.26 4.97 -19.15
N THR A 3 -14.24 6.28 -18.94
CA THR A 3 -13.02 7.10 -18.95
C THR A 3 -12.10 6.64 -17.84
N LYS A 4 -10.79 6.52 -18.12
CA LYS A 4 -9.81 6.10 -17.10
C LYS A 4 -9.84 7.07 -15.91
N PRO A 5 -9.76 6.57 -14.65
CA PRO A 5 -9.61 7.42 -13.49
C PRO A 5 -8.43 8.37 -13.63
N THR A 6 -8.67 9.66 -13.41
CA THR A 6 -7.62 10.69 -13.41
C THR A 6 -7.18 11.05 -12.00
N ASP A 7 -8.11 11.01 -11.05
CA ASP A 7 -7.89 11.46 -9.70
C ASP A 7 -7.14 10.45 -8.86
N GLN A 8 -6.25 10.97 -8.04
CA GLN A 8 -5.24 10.21 -7.34
C GLN A 8 -5.48 10.29 -5.84
N CYS A 9 -5.41 9.15 -5.16
CA CYS A 9 -5.53 9.06 -3.71
C CYS A 9 -4.28 8.41 -3.10
N ILE A 10 -3.73 9.06 -2.07
CA ILE A 10 -2.57 8.57 -1.31
C ILE A 10 -2.97 8.43 0.16
N VAL A 11 -2.67 7.29 0.76
CA VAL A 11 -2.68 7.13 2.22
C VAL A 11 -1.33 7.59 2.75
N LEU A 12 -1.28 8.39 3.81
CA LEU A 12 -0.07 8.73 4.54
C LEU A 12 0.11 7.76 5.72
N PRO A 13 1.34 7.55 6.23
CA PRO A 13 1.55 6.83 7.47
C PRO A 13 0.71 7.40 8.61
N PHE A 14 -0.07 6.56 9.30
CA PHE A 14 -0.82 7.02 10.47
C PHE A 14 0.14 7.26 11.63
N GLN A 15 0.03 8.43 12.27
CA GLN A 15 0.91 8.85 13.36
C GLN A 15 0.40 8.32 14.71
N PRO A 16 1.24 8.00 15.69
CA PRO A 16 0.75 7.64 17.01
C PRO A 16 0.01 8.83 17.63
N ALA A 17 -1.19 8.62 18.16
CA ALA A 17 -1.91 9.63 18.92
C ALA A 17 -1.19 9.88 20.25
N ASN A 18 -0.98 11.15 20.64
CA ASN A 18 -0.34 11.47 21.92
C ASN A 18 -1.16 10.90 23.10
N PRO A 19 -0.51 10.29 24.12
CA PRO A 19 0.93 10.15 24.34
C PRO A 19 1.53 8.81 23.87
N ASN A 20 0.89 8.09 22.94
CA ASN A 20 1.31 6.74 22.57
C ASN A 20 2.72 6.74 21.95
N PRO A 21 3.60 5.82 22.37
CA PRO A 21 4.90 5.69 21.74
C PRO A 21 4.74 5.13 20.32
N PHE A 22 5.71 5.45 19.46
CA PHE A 22 5.77 4.86 18.13
C PHE A 22 5.95 3.35 18.19
N ASP A 23 5.01 2.63 17.59
CA ASP A 23 5.20 1.28 17.07
C ASP A 23 4.93 1.24 15.55
N GLY A 24 5.18 0.09 14.92
CA GLY A 24 4.97 -0.08 13.48
C GLY A 24 3.49 -0.08 13.05
N SER A 25 2.53 -0.17 13.97
CA SER A 25 1.12 -0.42 13.64
C SER A 25 0.54 0.64 12.72
N GLY A 26 0.86 1.93 12.93
CA GLY A 26 0.41 3.01 12.05
C GLY A 26 0.87 2.87 10.60
N LEU A 27 2.10 2.38 10.38
CA LEU A 27 2.62 2.08 9.04
C LEU A 27 1.96 0.84 8.43
N ALA A 28 1.72 -0.20 9.23
CA ALA A 28 1.02 -1.40 8.77
C ALA A 28 -0.43 -1.10 8.38
N LEU A 29 -1.14 -0.30 9.16
CA LEU A 29 -2.51 0.14 8.86
C LEU A 29 -2.56 1.04 7.62
N HIS A 30 -1.59 1.94 7.45
CA HIS A 30 -1.42 2.71 6.22
C HIS A 30 -1.28 1.78 5.00
N PHE A 31 -0.48 0.71 5.13
CA PHE A 31 -0.28 -0.25 4.06
C PHE A 31 -1.52 -1.10 3.76
N LEU A 32 -2.26 -1.49 4.81
CA LEU A 32 -3.54 -2.18 4.69
C LEU A 32 -4.55 -1.34 3.89
N ILE A 33 -4.74 -0.08 4.30
CA ILE A 33 -5.68 0.83 3.63
C ILE A 33 -5.24 1.15 2.20
N GLY A 34 -3.93 1.27 1.94
CA GLY A 34 -3.40 1.39 0.59
C GLY A 34 -3.80 0.21 -0.30
N ASN A 35 -3.71 -1.02 0.22
CA ASN A 35 -4.14 -2.24 -0.48
C ASN A 35 -5.67 -2.42 -0.57
N VAL A 36 -6.46 -1.64 0.16
CA VAL A 36 -7.91 -1.51 -0.09
C VAL A 36 -8.15 -0.57 -1.26
N LEU A 37 -7.52 0.61 -1.24
CA LEU A 37 -7.72 1.63 -2.27
C LEU A 37 -7.24 1.23 -3.67
N VAL A 38 -6.30 0.30 -3.80
CA VAL A 38 -5.89 -0.22 -5.11
C VAL A 38 -7.03 -0.88 -5.90
N LEU A 39 -8.05 -1.36 -5.19
CA LEU A 39 -9.25 -1.97 -5.75
C LEU A 39 -10.32 -0.93 -6.10
N HIS A 40 -10.11 0.35 -5.78
CA HIS A 40 -11.08 1.39 -6.10
C HIS A 40 -11.16 1.61 -7.62
N ASP A 41 -12.34 1.44 -8.21
CA ASP A 41 -12.55 1.47 -9.67
C ASP A 41 -12.66 2.90 -10.24
N GLY A 42 -13.03 3.87 -9.41
CA GLY A 42 -13.04 5.31 -9.74
C GLY A 42 -11.78 6.12 -9.44
N LEU A 43 -10.76 5.53 -8.79
CA LEU A 43 -9.54 6.25 -8.37
C LEU A 43 -8.31 5.66 -9.05
N LYS A 44 -7.38 6.55 -9.40
CA LYS A 44 -6.06 6.15 -9.87
C LYS A 44 -5.17 5.91 -8.66
N GLU A 45 -4.91 4.64 -8.42
CA GLU A 45 -3.99 4.23 -7.38
C GLU A 45 -2.58 4.80 -7.60
N MET A 46 -1.95 5.26 -6.51
CA MET A 46 -0.52 5.49 -6.47
C MET A 46 0.09 4.99 -5.16
N TRP A 47 1.00 4.05 -5.31
CA TRP A 47 1.78 3.51 -4.21
C TRP A 47 2.58 4.62 -3.52
N PHE A 48 2.30 4.85 -2.24
CA PHE A 48 3.01 5.84 -1.41
C PHE A 48 4.53 5.66 -1.48
N GLY A 49 5.00 4.40 -1.49
CA GLY A 49 6.43 4.06 -1.59
C GLY A 49 7.18 4.71 -2.77
N TRP A 50 6.51 4.99 -3.90
CA TRP A 50 7.15 5.65 -5.06
C TRP A 50 7.29 7.17 -4.90
N ARG A 51 6.70 7.74 -3.84
CA ARG A 51 6.64 9.17 -3.57
C ARG A 51 7.35 9.57 -2.29
N VAL A 52 7.80 8.61 -1.47
CA VAL A 52 8.46 8.86 -0.19
C VAL A 52 9.58 9.90 -0.32
N GLY A 53 10.56 9.71 -1.22
CA GLY A 53 11.64 10.68 -1.42
C GLY A 53 11.20 12.04 -1.98
N LYS A 54 10.00 12.15 -2.56
CA LYS A 54 9.43 13.41 -3.07
C LYS A 54 8.62 14.17 -2.03
N ILE A 55 7.94 13.45 -1.13
CA ILE A 55 7.16 14.01 -0.01
C ILE A 55 8.08 14.32 1.17
N PHE A 56 9.03 13.42 1.43
CA PHE A 56 10.02 13.51 2.50
C PHE A 56 11.43 13.50 1.88
N PRO A 57 12.00 14.66 1.52
CA PRO A 57 13.30 14.73 0.84
C PRO A 57 14.47 14.16 1.65
N ARG A 58 14.32 14.02 2.98
CA ARG A 58 15.32 13.45 3.88
C ARG A 58 14.71 12.33 4.70
N GLN A 59 15.48 11.26 4.91
CA GLN A 59 15.09 10.12 5.76
C GLN A 59 14.53 10.57 7.11
N LYS A 60 15.22 11.51 7.78
CA LYS A 60 14.78 12.02 9.09
C LYS A 60 13.38 12.64 9.05
N MET A 61 12.98 13.28 7.94
CA MET A 61 11.63 13.87 7.84
C MET A 61 10.53 12.81 7.80
N LEU A 62 10.74 11.70 7.09
CA LEU A 62 9.82 10.56 7.13
C LEU A 62 9.74 9.99 8.55
N GLN A 63 10.91 9.81 9.19
CA GLN A 63 11.00 9.23 10.51
C GLN A 63 10.33 10.09 11.58
N ASP A 64 10.54 11.41 11.53
CA ASP A 64 9.93 12.38 12.44
C ASP A 64 8.42 12.42 12.22
N TYR A 65 7.95 12.48 10.96
CA TYR A 65 6.53 12.41 10.64
C TYR A 65 5.87 11.17 11.22
N CYS A 66 6.46 9.99 11.07
CA CYS A 66 5.88 8.75 11.60
C CYS A 66 5.86 8.67 13.14
N ARG A 67 6.63 9.51 13.85
CA ARG A 67 6.84 9.41 15.30
C ARG A 67 6.23 10.57 16.09
N ASP A 68 6.03 11.72 15.47
CA ASP A 68 5.59 12.94 16.13
C ASP A 68 4.35 13.51 15.45
N ALA A 69 3.20 13.39 16.13
CA ALA A 69 1.91 13.87 15.64
C ALA A 69 1.85 15.40 15.47
N SER A 70 2.78 16.16 16.03
CA SER A 70 2.88 17.61 15.80
C SER A 70 3.43 17.94 14.41
N ILE A 71 4.13 17.02 13.77
CA ILE A 71 4.66 17.20 12.42
C ILE A 71 3.54 16.99 11.40
N GLN A 72 3.09 18.10 10.81
CA GLN A 72 2.07 18.13 9.78
C GLN A 72 2.68 18.42 8.41
N LEU A 73 2.12 17.82 7.36
CA LEU A 73 2.45 18.17 5.99
C LEU A 73 1.54 19.31 5.51
N ASP A 74 2.10 20.23 4.73
CA ASP A 74 1.29 21.14 3.92
C ASP A 74 0.67 20.37 2.76
N LEU A 75 -0.53 19.82 2.98
CA LEU A 75 -1.23 19.00 2.00
C LEU A 75 -1.62 19.80 0.75
N VAL A 76 -1.79 21.13 0.83
CA VAL A 76 -2.03 21.97 -0.35
C VAL A 76 -0.79 21.98 -1.23
N GLN A 77 0.37 22.30 -0.65
CA GLN A 77 1.63 22.35 -1.38
C GLN A 77 2.04 20.98 -1.93
N VAL A 78 1.93 19.93 -1.11
CA VAL A 78 2.29 18.57 -1.53
C VAL A 78 1.34 18.07 -2.62
N SER A 79 0.03 18.34 -2.54
CA SER A 79 -0.94 18.02 -3.60
C SER A 79 -0.53 18.62 -4.95
N LEU A 80 -0.21 19.91 -4.98
CA LEU A 80 0.22 20.61 -6.19
C LEU A 80 1.49 19.98 -6.78
N SER A 81 2.52 19.75 -5.95
CA SER A 81 3.79 19.20 -6.42
C SER A 81 3.68 17.75 -6.91
N GLN A 82 2.83 16.95 -6.25
CA GLN A 82 2.70 15.53 -6.52
C GLN A 82 1.58 15.21 -7.51
N LYS A 83 0.74 16.20 -7.85
CA LYS A 83 -0.47 16.10 -8.67
C LYS A 83 -1.50 15.14 -8.08
N VAL A 84 -1.56 15.07 -6.75
CA VAL A 84 -2.48 14.20 -6.00
C VAL A 84 -3.66 15.03 -5.54
N ARG A 85 -4.88 14.50 -5.71
CA ARG A 85 -6.10 15.17 -5.27
C ARG A 85 -6.45 14.79 -3.84
N PHE A 86 -6.56 13.49 -3.57
CA PHE A 86 -7.04 12.97 -2.31
C PHE A 86 -5.89 12.49 -1.43
N TRP A 87 -5.93 12.87 -0.16
CA TRP A 87 -5.00 12.36 0.85
C TRP A 87 -5.78 11.80 2.03
N ILE A 88 -5.46 10.56 2.38
CA ILE A 88 -5.95 9.91 3.58
C ILE A 88 -4.85 9.95 4.62
N TYR A 89 -5.15 10.49 5.80
CA TYR A 89 -4.17 10.68 6.86
C TYR A 89 -4.85 10.65 8.23
N GLY A 90 -4.06 10.60 9.29
CA GLY A 90 -4.58 10.67 10.65
C GLY A 90 -3.66 9.99 11.64
N SER A 91 -4.26 9.51 12.73
CA SER A 91 -3.53 8.98 13.87
C SER A 91 -4.09 7.64 14.34
N TYR A 92 -3.31 6.89 15.11
CA TYR A 92 -3.75 5.63 15.69
C TYR A 92 -3.52 5.58 17.21
N THR A 93 -4.39 4.86 17.89
CA THR A 93 -4.23 4.40 19.26
C THR A 93 -4.03 2.88 19.25
N GLU A 94 -4.01 2.25 20.42
CA GLU A 94 -4.02 0.80 20.50
C GLU A 94 -5.28 0.20 19.82
N ASP A 95 -6.44 0.84 19.96
CA ASP A 95 -7.73 0.22 19.58
C ASP A 95 -8.42 0.89 18.40
N THR A 96 -7.98 2.07 17.99
CA THR A 96 -8.62 2.84 16.93
C THR A 96 -7.62 3.49 15.99
N VAL A 97 -8.03 3.73 14.75
CA VAL A 97 -7.38 4.64 13.82
C VAL A 97 -8.34 5.75 13.45
N SER A 98 -7.94 7.00 13.70
CA SER A 98 -8.62 8.19 13.20
C SER A 98 -8.17 8.43 11.77
N VAL A 99 -9.12 8.55 10.86
CA VAL A 99 -8.88 8.71 9.43
C VAL A 99 -9.55 10.00 8.96
N ASN A 100 -8.83 10.78 8.16
CA ASN A 100 -9.26 12.06 7.60
C ASN A 100 -9.08 12.02 6.09
N LEU A 101 -10.01 12.65 5.35
CA LEU A 101 -9.90 12.88 3.91
C LEU A 101 -9.64 14.35 3.61
N PHE A 102 -8.53 14.63 2.95
CA PHE A 102 -8.26 15.93 2.34
C PHE A 102 -8.51 15.85 0.82
N ASP A 103 -9.26 16.83 0.29
CA ASP A 103 -9.49 17.01 -1.15
C ASP A 103 -8.84 18.33 -1.62
N ALA A 104 -7.81 18.23 -2.46
CA ALA A 104 -7.08 19.36 -3.00
C ALA A 104 -7.93 20.29 -3.91
N GLN A 105 -9.10 19.83 -4.38
CA GLN A 105 -10.05 20.68 -5.12
C GLN A 105 -10.96 21.51 -4.21
N SER A 106 -10.99 21.25 -2.91
CA SER A 106 -11.75 22.03 -1.92
C SER A 106 -11.00 22.07 -0.58
N PRO A 107 -9.77 22.60 -0.54
CA PRO A 107 -8.91 22.57 0.65
C PRO A 107 -9.49 23.32 1.86
N GLU A 108 -10.43 24.23 1.63
CA GLU A 108 -11.15 24.98 2.66
C GLU A 108 -12.28 24.19 3.35
N LYS A 109 -12.74 23.08 2.76
CA LYS A 109 -13.75 22.24 3.40
C LYS A 109 -13.14 21.51 4.59
N THR A 110 -13.89 21.45 5.69
CA THR A 110 -13.51 20.63 6.84
C THR A 110 -13.30 19.18 6.38
N ALA A 111 -12.12 18.64 6.69
CA ALA A 111 -11.81 17.25 6.42
C ALA A 111 -12.86 16.36 7.06
N GLN A 112 -13.51 15.52 6.25
CA GLN A 112 -14.37 14.49 6.80
C GLN A 112 -13.49 13.51 7.56
N SER A 113 -13.91 13.13 8.77
CA SER A 113 -13.16 12.22 9.61
C SER A 113 -14.03 11.11 10.16
N THR A 114 -13.40 10.00 10.49
CA THR A 114 -14.03 8.86 11.17
C THR A 114 -13.00 8.18 12.08
N GLU A 115 -13.49 7.44 13.07
CA GLU A 115 -12.68 6.53 13.87
C GLU A 115 -13.03 5.10 13.50
N LEU A 116 -12.01 4.30 13.18
CA LEU A 116 -12.15 2.92 12.78
C LEU A 116 -11.56 2.01 13.86
N PRO A 117 -12.25 0.94 14.29
CA PRO A 117 -11.75 0.03 15.30
C PRO A 117 -10.67 -0.89 14.73
N ILE A 118 -9.58 -1.08 15.49
CA ILE A 118 -8.52 -2.04 15.21
C ILE A 118 -8.87 -3.36 15.91
N SER A 119 -9.55 -4.27 15.19
CA SER A 119 -9.87 -5.61 15.69
C SER A 119 -9.05 -6.66 14.96
N VAL A 120 -8.00 -7.17 15.60
CA VAL A 120 -7.16 -8.22 14.99
C VAL A 120 -7.86 -9.58 14.96
N ASP A 121 -8.82 -9.81 15.86
CA ASP A 121 -9.54 -11.08 15.97
C ASP A 121 -10.49 -11.35 14.78
N ASP A 122 -11.00 -10.29 14.14
CA ASP A 122 -11.77 -10.41 12.90
C ASP A 122 -10.91 -10.31 11.63
N GLY A 123 -9.59 -10.38 11.78
CA GLY A 123 -8.65 -10.20 10.69
C GLY A 123 -8.72 -8.79 10.09
N LEU A 124 -9.02 -7.76 10.90
CA LEU A 124 -9.17 -6.36 10.51
C LEU A 124 -10.28 -6.12 9.46
N VAL A 125 -11.26 -7.03 9.36
CA VAL A 125 -12.37 -6.91 8.39
C VAL A 125 -13.30 -5.76 8.79
N ARG A 126 -13.58 -5.58 10.08
CA ARG A 126 -14.45 -4.47 10.53
C ARG A 126 -13.85 -3.11 10.26
N LEU A 127 -12.54 -2.96 10.49
CA LEU A 127 -11.80 -1.74 10.17
C LEU A 127 -12.03 -1.33 8.70
N ARG A 128 -11.82 -2.28 7.78
CA ARG A 128 -11.95 -2.02 6.33
C ARG A 128 -13.38 -1.86 5.88
N SER A 129 -14.32 -2.59 6.47
CA SER A 129 -15.75 -2.43 6.19
C SER A 129 -16.23 -1.02 6.54
N GLN A 130 -15.85 -0.51 7.71
CA GLN A 130 -16.18 0.85 8.12
C GLN A 130 -15.45 1.91 7.29
N PHE A 131 -14.18 1.66 6.93
CA PHE A 131 -13.45 2.53 6.02
C PHE A 131 -14.15 2.67 4.65
N ILE A 132 -14.59 1.56 4.06
CA ILE A 132 -15.30 1.55 2.76
C ILE A 132 -16.65 2.28 2.87
N GLN A 133 -17.41 2.06 3.95
CA GLN A 133 -18.66 2.80 4.21
C GLN A 133 -18.42 4.30 4.36
N TRP A 134 -17.34 4.67 5.06
CA TRP A 134 -16.96 6.06 5.21
C TRP A 134 -16.55 6.69 3.86
N LEU A 135 -15.76 5.99 3.03
CA LEU A 135 -15.43 6.46 1.68
C LEU A 135 -16.68 6.71 0.82
N ASP A 136 -17.67 5.82 0.89
CA ASP A 136 -18.96 6.00 0.22
C ASP A 136 -19.67 7.27 0.71
N SER A 137 -19.74 7.49 2.04
CA SER A 137 -20.29 8.72 2.61
C SER A 137 -19.51 9.99 2.22
N SER A 138 -18.24 9.83 1.83
CA SER A 138 -17.38 10.88 1.29
C SER A 138 -17.51 11.10 -0.22
N GLY A 139 -18.42 10.38 -0.90
CA GLY A 139 -18.61 10.45 -2.34
C GLY A 139 -17.56 9.69 -3.15
N LEU A 140 -16.81 8.79 -2.50
CA LEU A 140 -15.78 7.94 -3.08
C LEU A 140 -16.20 6.46 -2.96
N ALA A 141 -17.41 6.17 -3.41
CA ALA A 141 -17.97 4.82 -3.36
C ALA A 141 -17.15 3.85 -4.22
N MET A 142 -16.89 2.67 -3.66
CA MET A 142 -16.33 1.54 -4.39
C MET A 142 -17.47 0.68 -4.95
N GLU A 143 -17.28 0.13 -6.14
CA GLU A 143 -18.21 -0.87 -6.66
C GLU A 143 -18.28 -2.10 -5.73
N GLN A 144 -19.47 -2.70 -5.61
CA GLN A 144 -19.75 -3.75 -4.61
C GLN A 144 -18.79 -4.93 -4.70
N ALA A 145 -18.46 -5.43 -5.90
CA ALA A 145 -17.53 -6.56 -6.03
C ALA A 145 -16.10 -6.18 -5.60
N GLN A 146 -15.65 -4.95 -5.87
CA GLN A 146 -14.35 -4.45 -5.40
C GLN A 146 -14.34 -4.26 -3.88
N ALA A 147 -15.42 -3.72 -3.31
CA ALA A 147 -15.59 -3.61 -1.86
C ALA A 147 -15.50 -4.98 -1.18
N GLN A 148 -16.14 -6.02 -1.73
CA GLN A 148 -16.04 -7.38 -1.19
C GLN A 148 -14.63 -7.96 -1.31
N ALA A 149 -13.95 -7.75 -2.45
CA ALA A 149 -12.57 -8.20 -2.63
C ALA A 149 -11.58 -7.51 -1.66
N ALA A 150 -11.88 -6.30 -1.21
CA ALA A 150 -11.11 -5.56 -0.22
C ALA A 150 -11.28 -6.07 1.23
N LEU A 151 -12.20 -7.00 1.48
CA LEU A 151 -12.50 -7.56 2.81
C LEU A 151 -11.89 -8.95 3.04
N TRP A 152 -10.76 -9.27 2.40
CA TRP A 152 -10.01 -10.51 2.68
C TRP A 152 -9.63 -10.58 4.17
N PRO A 153 -9.63 -11.72 4.87
CA PRO A 153 -9.17 -11.75 6.25
C PRO A 153 -7.65 -11.48 6.32
N GLU A 154 -7.25 -10.41 7.00
CA GLU A 154 -5.84 -10.09 7.23
C GLU A 154 -5.40 -10.70 8.56
N THR A 155 -4.91 -11.93 8.52
CA THR A 155 -4.49 -12.68 9.72
C THR A 155 -3.18 -12.12 10.27
N VAL A 156 -3.30 -11.08 11.09
CA VAL A 156 -2.17 -10.40 11.72
C VAL A 156 -2.53 -9.98 13.15
N GLY A 157 -1.77 -10.45 14.13
CA GLY A 157 -1.90 -9.98 15.51
C GLY A 157 -1.18 -8.65 15.73
N ARG A 158 -1.34 -8.04 16.92
CA ARG A 158 -0.69 -6.75 17.27
C ARG A 158 0.84 -6.75 17.06
N LYS A 159 1.52 -7.82 17.49
CA LYS A 159 2.97 -8.00 17.25
C LYS A 159 3.31 -8.11 15.77
N GLY A 160 2.39 -8.67 14.96
CA GLY A 160 2.52 -8.74 13.51
C GLY A 160 2.38 -7.36 12.88
N LEU A 161 1.42 -6.53 13.31
CA LEU A 161 1.27 -5.14 12.85
C LEU A 161 2.54 -4.32 13.12
N ASP A 162 3.09 -4.40 14.34
CA ASP A 162 4.36 -3.74 14.66
C ASP A 162 5.50 -4.24 13.76
N ALA A 163 5.65 -5.56 13.59
CA ALA A 163 6.71 -6.14 12.76
C ALA A 163 6.59 -5.76 11.27
N VAL A 164 5.39 -5.83 10.70
CA VAL A 164 5.11 -5.42 9.31
C VAL A 164 5.41 -3.94 9.12
N GLY A 165 4.97 -3.09 10.04
CA GLY A 165 5.21 -1.66 9.96
C GLY A 165 6.68 -1.27 10.04
N ARG A 166 7.45 -1.90 10.93
CA ARG A 166 8.90 -1.70 11.01
C ARG A 166 9.61 -2.19 9.74
N ALA A 167 9.22 -3.34 9.19
CA ALA A 167 9.74 -3.82 7.92
C ALA A 167 9.41 -2.83 6.78
N LEU A 168 8.21 -2.26 6.78
CA LEU A 168 7.77 -1.30 5.77
C LEU A 168 8.57 0.01 5.86
N GLU A 169 8.83 0.50 7.07
CA GLU A 169 9.72 1.64 7.28
C GLU A 169 11.09 1.39 6.64
N ARG A 170 11.68 0.20 6.88
CA ARG A 170 12.97 -0.19 6.28
C ARG A 170 12.89 -0.22 4.76
N PHE A 171 11.80 -0.76 4.21
CA PHE A 171 11.58 -0.79 2.77
C PHE A 171 11.49 0.60 2.15
N TYR A 172 10.76 1.53 2.78
CA TYR A 172 10.64 2.91 2.32
C TYR A 172 11.94 3.68 2.41
N ILE A 173 12.66 3.53 3.52
CA ILE A 173 13.97 4.15 3.71
C ILE A 173 14.94 3.66 2.64
N TYR A 174 15.06 2.34 2.48
CA TYR A 174 15.94 1.76 1.47
C TYR A 174 15.54 2.18 0.05
N SER A 175 14.25 2.07 -0.31
CA SER A 175 13.78 2.41 -1.66
C SER A 175 13.95 3.88 -2.04
N SER A 176 14.03 4.78 -1.05
CA SER A 176 14.09 6.23 -1.29
C SER A 176 15.47 6.83 -1.07
N TYR A 177 16.28 6.21 -0.19
CA TYR A 177 17.55 6.78 0.30
C TYR A 177 18.70 5.77 0.30
N GLY A 178 18.45 4.47 0.06
CA GLY A 178 19.37 3.37 0.32
C GLY A 178 20.48 3.13 -0.72
N GLY A 179 20.55 3.92 -1.79
CA GLY A 179 21.52 3.72 -2.87
C GLY A 179 21.39 2.34 -3.54
N ASP A 180 22.50 1.81 -4.06
CA ASP A 180 22.54 0.57 -4.85
C ASP A 180 22.86 -0.70 -4.03
N GLY A 181 22.89 -0.60 -2.69
CA GLY A 181 23.19 -1.74 -1.80
C GLY A 181 22.06 -2.78 -1.74
N SER A 182 22.23 -3.85 -0.95
CA SER A 182 21.13 -4.78 -0.64
C SER A 182 20.34 -4.30 0.57
N ILE A 183 19.03 -4.60 0.59
CA ILE A 183 18.21 -4.39 1.78
C ILE A 183 18.42 -5.53 2.78
N ASP A 184 18.54 -5.20 4.07
CA ASP A 184 18.55 -6.18 5.15
C ASP A 184 17.18 -6.90 5.21
N LEU A 185 17.20 -8.22 5.06
CA LEU A 185 16.00 -9.05 5.03
C LEU A 185 15.47 -9.40 6.42
N ALA A 186 16.27 -9.27 7.48
CA ALA A 186 15.89 -9.74 8.81
C ALA A 186 14.57 -9.15 9.35
N PRO A 187 14.25 -7.85 9.15
CA PRO A 187 12.95 -7.30 9.55
C PRO A 187 11.77 -7.94 8.81
N PHE A 188 11.95 -8.28 7.54
CA PHE A 188 10.93 -8.86 6.67
C PHE A 188 10.68 -10.33 7.00
N GLU A 189 11.76 -11.09 7.18
CA GLU A 189 11.73 -12.48 7.65
C GLU A 189 11.03 -12.58 9.00
N ARG A 190 11.33 -11.65 9.92
CA ARG A 190 10.67 -11.59 11.22
C ARG A 190 9.17 -11.31 11.09
N ALA A 191 8.77 -10.36 10.24
CA ALA A 191 7.35 -10.06 10.01
C ALA A 191 6.61 -11.29 9.44
N ALA A 192 7.17 -11.95 8.44
CA ALA A 192 6.63 -13.16 7.84
C ALA A 192 6.64 -14.37 8.80
N ALA A 193 7.59 -14.45 9.73
CA ALA A 193 7.62 -15.50 10.75
C ALA A 193 6.57 -15.29 11.85
N ILE A 194 6.31 -14.03 12.25
CA ILE A 194 5.31 -13.68 13.26
C ILE A 194 3.89 -13.81 12.69
N ALA A 195 3.69 -13.46 11.42
CA ALA A 195 2.40 -13.49 10.74
C ALA A 195 2.52 -14.22 9.39
N PRO A 196 2.68 -15.56 9.39
CA PRO A 196 2.92 -16.33 8.16
C PRO A 196 1.75 -16.28 7.17
N ASP A 197 0.52 -16.15 7.69
CA ASP A 197 -0.72 -16.09 6.90
C ASP A 197 -1.21 -14.64 6.69
N SER A 198 -0.36 -13.64 6.94
CA SER A 198 -0.65 -12.24 6.61
C SER A 198 -0.31 -11.97 5.14
N PHE A 199 -1.28 -11.43 4.39
CA PHE A 199 -1.06 -10.98 3.02
C PHE A 199 0.02 -9.88 3.00
N MET A 200 -0.08 -8.91 3.93
CA MET A 200 0.86 -7.79 4.00
C MET A 200 2.30 -8.24 4.29
N ALA A 201 2.49 -9.16 5.25
CA ALA A 201 3.82 -9.64 5.62
C ALA A 201 4.51 -10.36 4.45
N GLN A 202 3.78 -11.25 3.76
CA GLN A 202 4.31 -11.98 2.61
C GLN A 202 4.53 -11.08 1.39
N ASP A 203 3.62 -10.13 1.12
CA ASP A 203 3.77 -9.17 0.01
C ASP A 203 5.03 -8.32 0.21
N LEU A 204 5.17 -7.74 1.41
CA LEU A 204 6.30 -6.89 1.74
C LEU A 204 7.63 -7.65 1.72
N TYR A 205 7.65 -8.91 2.18
CA TYR A 205 8.83 -9.76 2.09
C TYR A 205 9.19 -10.06 0.62
N GLY A 206 8.20 -10.34 -0.22
CA GLY A 206 8.40 -10.50 -1.66
C GLY A 206 9.05 -9.27 -2.30
N TRP A 207 8.61 -8.07 -1.93
CA TRP A 207 9.24 -6.83 -2.41
C TRP A 207 10.69 -6.66 -1.93
N ALA A 208 11.01 -7.03 -0.70
CA ALA A 208 12.39 -6.97 -0.19
C ALA A 208 13.31 -7.95 -0.93
N LEU A 209 12.86 -9.18 -1.16
CA LEU A 209 13.57 -10.19 -1.96
C LEU A 209 13.77 -9.72 -3.40
N TYR A 210 12.73 -9.14 -4.01
CA TYR A 210 12.79 -8.56 -5.34
C TYR A 210 13.84 -7.44 -5.44
N ARG A 211 13.93 -6.57 -4.42
CA ARG A 211 14.97 -5.52 -4.36
C ARG A 211 16.38 -6.11 -4.29
N ASN A 212 16.55 -7.22 -3.58
CA ASN A 212 17.79 -7.98 -3.54
C ASN A 212 18.03 -8.85 -4.79
N LYS A 213 17.19 -8.74 -5.81
CA LYS A 213 17.24 -9.49 -7.08
C LYS A 213 17.08 -11.00 -6.91
N ASP A 214 16.59 -11.47 -5.77
CA ASP A 214 16.21 -12.86 -5.57
C ASP A 214 14.79 -13.09 -6.08
N TYR A 215 14.65 -13.12 -7.41
CA TYR A 215 13.35 -13.19 -8.08
C TYR A 215 12.63 -14.52 -7.84
N ILE A 216 13.37 -15.61 -7.59
CA ILE A 216 12.79 -16.92 -7.30
C ILE A 216 12.11 -16.89 -5.93
N MET A 217 12.83 -16.44 -4.89
CA MET A 217 12.26 -16.35 -3.55
C MET A 217 11.18 -15.26 -3.46
N ALA A 218 11.35 -14.13 -4.16
CA ALA A 218 10.33 -13.09 -4.26
C ALA A 218 9.02 -13.65 -4.82
N LYS A 219 9.08 -14.41 -5.92
CA LYS A 219 7.91 -15.08 -6.50
C LYS A 219 7.22 -16.01 -5.51
N ILE A 220 7.98 -16.80 -4.75
CA ILE A 220 7.41 -17.68 -3.72
C ILE A 220 6.65 -16.86 -2.66
N ALA A 221 7.23 -15.76 -2.17
CA ALA A 221 6.60 -14.90 -1.18
C ALA A 221 5.33 -14.23 -1.72
N PHE A 222 5.37 -13.68 -2.93
CA PHE A 222 4.18 -13.10 -3.57
C PHE A 222 3.06 -14.13 -3.81
N LEU A 223 3.40 -15.36 -4.19
CA LEU A 223 2.41 -16.43 -4.36
C LEU A 223 1.78 -16.85 -3.02
N LYS A 224 2.55 -16.84 -1.91
CA LYS A 224 1.99 -17.02 -0.56
C LYS A 224 1.03 -15.89 -0.21
N SER A 225 1.41 -14.66 -0.51
CA SER A 225 0.56 -13.48 -0.32
C SER A 225 -0.77 -13.62 -1.08
N LEU A 226 -0.72 -13.99 -2.37
CA LEU A 226 -1.91 -14.19 -3.20
C LEU A 226 -2.80 -15.37 -2.78
N ARG A 227 -2.27 -16.35 -2.03
CA ARG A 227 -3.10 -17.41 -1.43
C ARG A 227 -4.05 -16.83 -0.37
N VAL A 228 -3.62 -15.80 0.34
CA VAL A 228 -4.41 -15.12 1.38
C VAL A 228 -5.38 -14.12 0.76
N ASN A 229 -4.88 -13.28 -0.16
CA ASN A 229 -5.69 -12.32 -0.90
C ASN A 229 -5.52 -12.52 -2.42
N PRO A 230 -6.45 -13.24 -3.08
CA PRO A 230 -6.42 -13.45 -4.52
C PRO A 230 -6.58 -12.18 -5.36
N ALA A 231 -7.03 -11.06 -4.76
CA ALA A 231 -7.14 -9.74 -5.40
C ALA A 231 -5.93 -8.83 -5.08
N GLY A 232 -4.87 -9.37 -4.45
CA GLY A 232 -3.69 -8.62 -4.02
C GLY A 232 -2.89 -7.99 -5.17
N ALA A 233 -3.27 -6.80 -5.60
CA ALA A 233 -2.67 -6.11 -6.74
C ALA A 233 -1.18 -5.74 -6.54
N GLY A 234 -0.74 -5.52 -5.30
CA GLY A 234 0.66 -5.34 -4.94
C GLY A 234 1.50 -6.57 -5.32
N ALA A 235 1.09 -7.75 -4.83
CA ALA A 235 1.77 -9.01 -5.09
C ALA A 235 1.75 -9.40 -6.58
N MET A 236 0.64 -9.18 -7.28
CA MET A 236 0.58 -9.39 -8.74
C MET A 236 1.55 -8.46 -9.48
N SER A 237 1.70 -7.21 -9.03
CA SER A 237 2.70 -6.31 -9.61
C SER A 237 4.12 -6.80 -9.33
N GLY A 238 4.39 -7.33 -8.15
CA GLY A 238 5.67 -7.93 -7.79
C GLY A 238 6.02 -9.11 -8.68
N LEU A 239 5.07 -10.02 -8.92
CA LEU A 239 5.23 -11.17 -9.80
C LEU A 239 5.47 -10.77 -11.26
N MET A 240 4.75 -9.75 -11.75
CA MET A 240 5.00 -9.19 -13.08
C MET A 240 6.44 -8.69 -13.21
N TRP A 241 6.95 -7.95 -12.23
CA TRP A 241 8.33 -7.48 -12.24
C TRP A 241 9.35 -8.60 -12.09
N CYS A 242 9.05 -9.64 -11.32
CA CYS A 242 9.89 -10.85 -11.27
C CYS A 242 10.01 -11.47 -12.66
N GLY A 243 8.91 -11.63 -13.40
CA GLY A 243 8.94 -12.09 -14.80
C GLY A 243 9.78 -11.19 -15.71
N VAL A 244 9.61 -9.87 -15.61
CA VAL A 244 10.39 -8.88 -16.38
C VAL A 244 11.90 -9.09 -16.21
N TYR A 245 12.37 -9.17 -14.96
CA TYR A 245 13.82 -9.23 -14.67
C TYR A 245 14.39 -10.66 -14.69
N ALA A 246 13.55 -11.69 -14.55
CA ALA A 246 13.91 -13.09 -14.77
C ALA A 246 13.89 -13.49 -16.26
N LYS A 247 13.61 -12.55 -17.17
CA LYS A 247 13.49 -12.78 -18.61
C LYS A 247 12.39 -13.77 -19.00
N ASP A 248 11.28 -13.74 -18.26
CA ASP A 248 10.05 -14.48 -18.56
C ASP A 248 8.94 -13.52 -19.01
N LEU A 249 8.81 -13.37 -20.33
CA LEU A 249 7.82 -12.48 -20.96
C LEU A 249 6.38 -12.94 -20.68
N GLU A 250 6.13 -14.25 -20.72
CA GLU A 250 4.79 -14.80 -20.52
C GLU A 250 4.33 -14.55 -19.09
N GLU A 251 5.22 -14.76 -18.11
CA GLU A 251 4.91 -14.46 -16.71
C GLU A 251 4.67 -12.96 -16.48
N ALA A 252 5.51 -12.09 -17.07
CA ALA A 252 5.31 -10.64 -16.99
C ALA A 252 3.95 -10.21 -17.54
N MET A 253 3.57 -10.72 -18.72
CA MET A 253 2.28 -10.42 -19.35
C MET A 253 1.11 -11.01 -18.56
N PHE A 254 1.23 -12.26 -18.10
CA PHE A 254 0.18 -12.94 -17.34
C PHE A 254 -0.19 -12.15 -16.08
N TRP A 255 0.79 -11.82 -15.24
CA TRP A 255 0.53 -11.10 -14.00
C TRP A 255 0.11 -9.65 -14.21
N SER A 256 0.59 -8.99 -15.28
CA SER A 256 0.08 -7.67 -15.65
C SER A 256 -1.42 -7.72 -16.01
N GLY A 257 -1.84 -8.74 -16.76
CA GLY A 257 -3.24 -8.97 -17.08
C GLY A 257 -4.09 -9.32 -15.86
N ARG A 258 -3.60 -10.20 -14.97
CA ARG A 258 -4.29 -10.58 -13.73
C ARG A 258 -4.49 -9.40 -12.79
N LYS A 259 -3.48 -8.53 -12.63
CA LYS A 259 -3.61 -7.29 -11.85
C LYS A 259 -4.71 -6.40 -12.43
N ALA A 260 -4.72 -6.21 -13.75
CA ALA A 260 -5.73 -5.38 -14.39
C ALA A 260 -7.14 -5.96 -14.20
N ASP A 261 -7.30 -7.28 -14.34
CA ASP A 261 -8.57 -7.98 -14.09
C ASP A 261 -9.06 -7.75 -12.64
N ALA A 262 -8.18 -7.95 -11.65
CA ALA A 262 -8.49 -7.72 -10.24
C ALA A 262 -8.93 -6.28 -9.95
N CYS A 263 -8.31 -5.29 -10.60
CA CYS A 263 -8.64 -3.86 -10.47
C CYS A 263 -9.70 -3.37 -11.47
N ARG A 264 -10.39 -4.25 -12.21
CA ARG A 264 -11.37 -3.93 -13.28
C ARG A 264 -10.86 -2.97 -14.37
N GLN A 265 -9.58 -3.10 -14.72
CA GLN A 265 -8.92 -2.35 -15.78
C GLN A 265 -8.86 -3.15 -17.09
N ASP A 266 -8.47 -2.50 -18.18
CA ASP A 266 -8.30 -3.13 -19.48
C ASP A 266 -7.14 -4.14 -19.47
N VAL A 267 -7.49 -5.43 -19.47
CA VAL A 267 -6.56 -6.57 -19.43
C VAL A 267 -5.66 -6.62 -20.66
N ALA A 268 -6.18 -6.33 -21.85
CA ALA A 268 -5.40 -6.38 -23.09
C ALA A 268 -4.36 -5.27 -23.11
N ALA A 269 -4.78 -4.03 -22.79
CA ALA A 269 -3.86 -2.90 -22.67
C ALA A 269 -2.81 -3.13 -21.57
N ALA A 270 -3.19 -3.78 -20.47
CA ALA A 270 -2.27 -4.09 -19.38
C ALA A 270 -1.24 -5.17 -19.75
N ARG A 271 -1.64 -6.23 -20.46
CA ARG A 271 -0.71 -7.24 -20.99
C ARG A 271 0.32 -6.62 -21.92
N GLU A 272 -0.14 -5.76 -22.82
CA GLU A 272 0.75 -5.05 -23.74
C GLU A 272 1.67 -4.04 -23.01
N ALA A 273 1.18 -3.39 -21.96
CA ALA A 273 2.05 -2.60 -21.09
C ALA A 273 3.08 -3.47 -20.32
N GLY A 274 2.74 -4.72 -20.00
CA GLY A 274 3.67 -5.72 -19.46
C GLY A 274 4.78 -6.06 -20.46
N ARG A 275 4.41 -6.37 -21.71
CA ARG A 275 5.36 -6.61 -22.82
C ARG A 275 6.34 -5.45 -22.99
N ARG A 276 5.85 -4.22 -23.09
CA ARG A 276 6.71 -3.03 -23.25
C ARG A 276 7.69 -2.83 -22.09
N ARG A 277 7.31 -3.18 -20.86
CA ARG A 277 8.21 -3.13 -19.69
C ARG A 277 9.30 -4.20 -19.80
N TYR A 278 8.92 -5.41 -20.21
CA TYR A 278 9.86 -6.49 -20.48
C TYR A 278 10.89 -6.09 -21.54
N GLU A 279 10.43 -5.61 -22.69
CA GLU A 279 11.30 -5.20 -23.80
C GLU A 279 12.26 -4.10 -23.36
N LYS A 280 11.75 -3.05 -22.69
CA LYS A 280 12.59 -1.94 -22.20
C LYS A 280 13.66 -2.38 -21.19
N ALA A 281 13.37 -3.37 -20.35
CA ALA A 281 14.31 -3.82 -19.33
C ALA A 281 15.37 -4.80 -19.88
N ASN A 282 15.12 -5.40 -21.03
CA ASN A 282 15.93 -6.48 -21.61
C ASN A 282 16.49 -6.17 -23.01
N SER A 283 16.25 -4.98 -23.53
CA SER A 283 16.83 -4.42 -24.76
C SER A 283 18.26 -3.94 -24.57
#